data_AF-A0A8B7ZQP8-F1
#
_entry.id   AF-A0A8B7ZQP8-F1
#
_cell.length_a   1.000
_cell.length_b   1.000
_cell.length_c   1.000
_cell.angle_alpha   90.00
_cell.angle_beta   90.00
_cell.angle_gamma   90.00
#
_symmetry.space_group_name_H-M   'P 1'
#
loop_
_entity.id
_entity.type
_entity.pdbx_description
1 polymer ?
#
loop_
_entity_poly.entity_id
_entity_poly.type
_entity_poly.pdbx_seq_one_letter_code
_entity_poly.pdbx_strand_id
1 'polypeptide(L)'
;MGLTGEVGDPGEKGDKGDVGEPGPRGPKGEQGVEGPQGPMGPEGPPGPRGVPGPPGPQGPRGDTGIKGDIGPAGPPGPPGPEASAAYLQALLDQGILNIRPDLYPNFSPDFPGGTYAPFTAAPGGGGGGPGEASSSGSSYEGSVKRRRRAAGDDPFAGMDPDTGPYKEFEDNQIPESAEDYFYSDYGELPEAYMEALVQLFTSLRALKEEMEQMKNPIGSIKNPARTCKDLYLSHKDFPDGHYWVDPNQGCTKDALEVFCNMTAEGETCIYPDQQGDDLRGYRKSKPGSWFSETKSSPLTYSSISTVQLTFLRLLSTHATQNFTYLCSRSVGWYDKEEGHFDKAIKLQGANEDEFGYGTLLEPTVLLDECKNKPGKGETVLFVNTTKLQQLPIIDFAAYDFGQRSQRFGYKAGPVCFN
;
A
#
# COMPACT_ATOMS: atom_id res chain seq x y z
N MET A 1 -110.30 -17.34 83.54
CA MET A 1 -109.58 -17.14 84.83
C MET A 1 -109.42 -18.53 85.44
N GLY A 2 -108.27 -19.14 85.68
CA GLY A 2 -106.88 -18.71 85.69
C GLY A 2 -106.14 -19.51 86.77
N LEU A 3 -105.54 -20.64 86.38
CA LEU A 3 -104.37 -21.36 86.93
C LEU A 3 -104.16 -21.51 88.45
N THR A 4 -103.94 -22.75 88.90
CA THR A 4 -103.01 -23.03 90.01
C THR A 4 -102.30 -24.35 89.72
N GLY A 5 -100.97 -24.27 89.57
CA GLY A 5 -100.10 -25.32 89.03
C GLY A 5 -99.66 -26.36 90.06
N GLU A 6 -99.15 -27.48 89.54
CA GLU A 6 -98.62 -28.61 90.30
C GLU A 6 -97.38 -28.23 91.13
N VAL A 7 -97.23 -28.96 92.24
CA VAL A 7 -96.16 -28.85 93.22
C VAL A 7 -94.80 -29.13 92.57
N GLY A 8 -93.83 -28.24 92.77
CA GLY A 8 -92.44 -28.47 92.38
C GLY A 8 -91.71 -29.34 93.41
N ASP A 9 -90.91 -30.29 92.93
CA ASP A 9 -90.06 -31.18 93.72
C ASP A 9 -88.90 -30.47 94.45
N PRO A 10 -88.34 -31.06 95.53
CA PRO A 10 -87.23 -30.49 96.29
C PRO A 10 -85.97 -30.24 95.44
N GLY A 11 -85.28 -29.13 95.67
CA GLY A 11 -84.06 -28.75 94.95
C GLY A 11 -82.89 -29.72 95.17
N GLU A 12 -82.18 -30.05 94.09
CA GLU A 12 -80.99 -30.89 94.11
C GLU A 12 -79.80 -30.19 94.79
N LYS A 13 -78.98 -31.00 95.46
CA LYS A 13 -77.77 -30.61 96.18
C LYS A 13 -76.69 -30.15 95.17
N GLY A 14 -76.13 -28.97 95.38
CA GLY A 14 -75.15 -28.38 94.46
C GLY A 14 -73.90 -29.24 94.24
N ASP A 15 -73.47 -29.30 92.98
CA ASP A 15 -72.28 -30.03 92.55
C ASP A 15 -70.97 -29.41 93.07
N LYS A 16 -70.02 -30.29 93.39
CA LYS A 16 -68.65 -29.93 93.78
C LYS A 16 -67.92 -29.39 92.56
N GLY A 17 -67.38 -28.18 92.64
CA GLY A 17 -66.67 -27.54 91.53
C GLY A 17 -65.55 -28.40 90.95
N ASP A 18 -65.45 -28.40 89.62
CA ASP A 18 -64.52 -29.20 88.86
C ASP A 18 -63.04 -28.86 89.17
N VAL A 19 -62.21 -29.88 89.15
CA VAL A 19 -60.74 -29.76 89.24
C VAL A 19 -60.25 -29.07 87.97
N GLY A 20 -59.51 -27.98 88.11
CA GLY A 20 -58.98 -27.22 86.98
C GLY A 20 -58.16 -28.08 86.01
N GLU A 21 -58.33 -27.82 84.71
CA GLU A 21 -57.65 -28.59 83.66
C GLU A 21 -56.12 -28.55 83.82
N PRO A 22 -55.42 -29.67 83.57
CA PRO A 22 -53.97 -29.68 83.47
C PRO A 22 -53.50 -28.69 82.39
N GLY A 23 -52.49 -27.88 82.71
CA GLY A 23 -51.93 -26.92 81.75
C GLY A 23 -51.46 -27.60 80.45
N PRO A 24 -51.52 -26.89 79.30
CA PRO A 24 -51.17 -27.47 78.02
C PRO A 24 -49.72 -27.97 78.00
N ARG A 25 -49.52 -29.15 77.40
CA ARG A 25 -48.19 -29.72 77.15
C ARG A 25 -47.38 -28.72 76.32
N GLY A 26 -46.15 -28.41 76.77
CA GLY A 26 -45.25 -27.51 76.05
C GLY A 26 -45.01 -27.97 74.60
N PRO A 27 -44.76 -27.04 73.65
CA PRO A 27 -44.59 -27.39 72.25
C PRO A 27 -43.44 -28.38 72.07
N LYS A 28 -43.63 -29.31 71.12
CA LYS A 28 -42.60 -30.25 70.67
C LYS A 28 -41.40 -29.44 70.15
N GLY A 29 -40.20 -29.70 70.64
CA GLY A 29 -38.99 -29.03 70.16
C GLY A 29 -38.87 -29.14 68.64
N GLU A 30 -38.47 -28.04 67.99
CA GLU A 30 -38.32 -27.98 66.54
C GLU A 30 -37.36 -29.07 66.06
N GLN A 31 -37.74 -29.74 64.97
CA GLN A 31 -36.88 -30.67 64.27
C GLN A 31 -35.68 -29.88 63.72
N GLY A 32 -34.45 -30.32 64.04
CA GLY A 32 -33.25 -29.65 63.57
C GLY A 32 -33.29 -29.48 62.05
N VAL A 33 -32.94 -28.27 61.58
CA VAL A 33 -32.86 -27.95 60.16
C VAL A 33 -31.95 -28.94 59.44
N GLU A 34 -32.41 -29.45 58.30
CA GLU A 34 -31.59 -30.24 57.40
C GLU A 34 -30.39 -29.39 56.96
N GLY A 35 -29.17 -29.94 57.05
CA GLY A 35 -27.95 -29.21 56.72
C GLY A 35 -27.99 -28.72 55.27
N PRO A 36 -27.34 -27.58 54.94
CA PRO A 36 -27.33 -27.07 53.57
C PRO A 36 -26.75 -28.14 52.62
N GLN A 37 -27.39 -28.31 51.46
CA GLN A 37 -26.88 -29.15 50.39
C GLN A 37 -25.45 -28.70 50.05
N GLY A 38 -24.52 -29.64 49.99
CA GLY A 38 -23.12 -29.34 49.69
C GLY A 38 -22.98 -28.59 48.35
N PRO A 39 -21.96 -27.73 48.20
CA PRO A 39 -21.77 -26.97 46.96
C PRO A 39 -21.67 -27.93 45.77
N MET A 40 -22.28 -27.53 44.65
CA MET A 40 -22.14 -28.23 43.38
C MET A 40 -20.66 -28.35 43.03
N GLY A 41 -20.22 -29.55 42.66
CA GLY A 41 -18.83 -29.79 42.28
C GLY A 41 -18.40 -28.85 41.13
N PRO A 42 -17.10 -28.52 41.03
CA PRO A 42 -16.61 -27.67 39.94
C PRO A 42 -16.94 -28.31 38.59
N GLU A 43 -17.27 -27.45 37.62
CA GLU A 43 -17.47 -27.87 36.23
C GLU A 43 -16.25 -28.66 35.74
N GLY A 44 -16.49 -29.79 35.08
CA GLY A 44 -15.41 -30.61 34.54
C GLY A 44 -14.56 -29.81 33.56
N PRO A 45 -13.24 -30.07 33.45
CA PRO A 45 -12.40 -29.38 32.50
C PRO A 45 -12.93 -29.56 31.07
N PRO A 46 -12.82 -28.54 30.20
CA PRO A 46 -13.17 -28.66 28.80
C PRO A 46 -12.51 -29.89 28.17
N GLY A 47 -13.28 -30.64 27.39
CA GLY A 47 -12.75 -31.80 26.66
C GLY A 47 -11.54 -31.42 25.80
N PRO A 48 -10.58 -32.34 25.60
CA PRO A 48 -9.41 -32.05 24.77
C PRO A 48 -9.85 -31.63 23.37
N ARG A 49 -9.18 -30.60 22.83
CA ARG A 49 -9.39 -30.12 21.46
C ARG A 49 -9.24 -31.30 20.50
N GLY A 50 -10.23 -31.50 19.64
CA GLY A 50 -10.17 -32.53 18.60
C GLY A 50 -8.90 -32.38 17.77
N VAL A 51 -8.25 -33.51 17.48
CA VAL A 51 -7.05 -33.53 16.62
C VAL A 51 -7.36 -32.85 15.28
N PRO A 52 -6.46 -32.00 14.77
CA PRO A 52 -6.61 -31.42 13.44
C PRO A 52 -6.86 -32.52 12.40
N GLY A 53 -7.80 -32.28 11.49
CA GLY A 53 -8.04 -33.19 10.37
C GLY A 53 -6.75 -33.38 9.56
N PRO A 54 -6.55 -34.55 8.94
CA PRO A 54 -5.41 -34.77 8.06
C PRO A 54 -5.38 -33.71 6.95
N PRO A 55 -4.20 -33.28 6.49
CA PRO A 55 -4.07 -32.38 5.34
C PRO A 55 -4.88 -32.91 4.15
N GLY A 56 -5.59 -32.01 3.47
CA GLY A 56 -6.30 -32.36 2.25
C GLY A 56 -5.33 -32.95 1.21
N PRO A 57 -5.81 -33.85 0.33
CA PRO A 57 -4.97 -34.41 -0.74
C PRO A 57 -4.37 -33.28 -1.58
N GLN A 58 -3.09 -33.41 -1.91
CA GLN A 58 -2.40 -32.47 -2.78
C GLN A 58 -3.16 -32.36 -4.11
N GLY A 59 -3.51 -31.12 -4.50
CA GLY A 59 -4.15 -30.87 -5.79
C GLY A 59 -3.32 -31.42 -6.95
N PRO A 60 -3.95 -31.83 -8.07
CA PRO A 60 -3.23 -32.32 -9.23
C PRO A 60 -2.23 -31.26 -9.70
N ARG A 61 -1.01 -31.70 -10.00
CA ARG A 61 0.04 -30.86 -10.57
C ARG A 61 -0.50 -30.25 -11.87
N GLY A 62 -0.55 -28.92 -11.93
CA GLY A 62 -0.96 -28.22 -13.15
C GLY A 62 -0.09 -28.63 -14.34
N ASP A 63 -0.74 -28.81 -15.50
CA ASP A 63 -0.06 -29.18 -16.73
C ASP A 63 1.05 -28.16 -17.04
N THR A 64 2.20 -28.69 -17.44
CA THR A 64 3.35 -27.85 -17.79
C THR A 64 3.01 -27.08 -19.05
N GLY A 65 2.98 -25.75 -18.96
CA GLY A 65 2.73 -24.89 -20.12
C GLY A 65 3.67 -25.25 -21.27
N ILE A 66 3.11 -25.40 -22.46
CA ILE A 66 3.87 -25.57 -23.70
C ILE A 66 4.88 -24.42 -23.82
N LYS A 67 6.17 -24.78 -23.84
CA LYS A 67 7.26 -23.83 -24.11
C LYS A 67 7.05 -23.29 -25.52
N GLY A 68 6.88 -21.98 -25.66
CA GLY A 68 6.78 -21.34 -26.96
C GLY A 68 7.99 -21.69 -27.83
N ASP A 69 7.74 -21.92 -29.11
CA ASP A 69 8.79 -22.21 -30.09
C ASP A 69 9.86 -21.11 -30.08
N ILE A 70 11.13 -21.51 -30.17
CA ILE A 70 12.25 -20.58 -30.27
C ILE A 70 12.09 -19.81 -31.59
N GLY A 71 11.98 -18.49 -31.50
CA GLY A 71 11.90 -17.64 -32.68
C GLY A 71 13.10 -17.86 -33.62
N PRO A 72 12.93 -17.71 -34.94
CA PRO A 72 14.03 -17.87 -35.89
C PRO A 72 15.18 -16.92 -35.55
N ALA A 73 16.41 -17.38 -35.74
CA ALA A 73 17.60 -16.54 -35.60
C ALA A 73 17.48 -15.31 -36.52
N GLY A 74 17.81 -14.13 -35.99
CA GLY A 74 17.85 -12.91 -36.80
C GLY A 74 18.87 -13.05 -37.94
N PRO A 75 18.68 -12.32 -39.06
CA PRO A 75 19.66 -12.30 -40.13
C PRO A 75 21.03 -11.81 -39.62
N PRO A 76 22.15 -12.31 -40.17
CA PRO A 76 23.48 -11.78 -39.87
C PRO A 76 23.53 -10.27 -40.07
N GLY A 77 24.17 -9.56 -39.14
CA GLY A 77 24.42 -8.13 -39.30
C GLY A 77 25.28 -7.84 -40.54
N PRO A 78 25.18 -6.65 -41.14
CA PRO A 78 26.03 -6.27 -42.27
C PRO A 78 27.53 -6.32 -41.86
N PRO A 79 28.44 -6.64 -42.80
CA PRO A 79 29.88 -6.56 -42.56
C PRO A 79 30.27 -5.17 -42.04
N GLY A 80 31.09 -5.13 -40.98
CA GLY A 80 31.67 -3.87 -40.52
C GLY A 80 32.58 -3.26 -41.59
N PRO A 81 32.71 -1.92 -41.65
CA PRO A 81 33.58 -1.27 -42.62
C PRO A 81 35.04 -1.72 -42.43
N GLU A 82 35.77 -1.88 -43.54
CA GLU A 82 37.18 -2.26 -43.54
C GLU A 82 38.01 -1.20 -42.79
N ALA A 83 38.41 -1.52 -41.55
CA ALA A 83 39.38 -0.73 -40.81
C ALA A 83 40.78 -1.00 -41.39
N SER A 84 41.17 -0.23 -42.41
CA SER A 84 42.58 -0.18 -42.78
C SER A 84 43.36 0.53 -41.68
N ALA A 85 44.53 0.00 -41.31
CA ALA A 85 45.44 0.66 -40.36
C ALA A 85 45.79 2.11 -40.78
N ALA A 86 45.62 2.43 -42.08
CA ALA A 86 45.76 3.79 -42.61
C ALA A 86 44.67 4.76 -42.12
N TYR A 87 43.45 4.28 -41.87
CA TYR A 87 42.34 5.11 -41.36
C TYR A 87 42.56 5.53 -39.91
N LEU A 88 43.08 4.62 -39.07
CA LEU A 88 43.42 4.93 -37.68
C LEU A 88 44.64 5.86 -37.59
N GLN A 89 45.62 5.71 -38.49
CA GLN A 89 46.77 6.60 -38.54
C GLN A 89 46.37 8.02 -38.99
N ALA A 90 45.43 8.15 -39.93
CA ALA A 90 44.92 9.46 -40.36
C ALA A 90 44.17 10.20 -39.25
N LEU A 91 43.47 9.50 -38.36
CA LEU A 91 42.76 10.10 -37.21
C LEU A 91 43.71 10.55 -36.09
N LEU A 92 44.87 9.88 -35.94
CA LEU A 92 45.92 10.29 -35.01
C LEU A 92 46.67 11.52 -35.53
N ASP A 93 46.99 11.58 -36.82
CA ASP A 93 47.69 12.71 -37.44
C ASP A 93 46.82 13.99 -37.50
N GLN A 94 45.49 13.84 -37.48
CA GLN A 94 44.53 14.95 -37.38
C GLN A 94 44.19 15.36 -35.93
N GLY A 95 44.76 14.70 -34.92
CA GLY A 95 44.56 15.03 -33.51
C GLY A 95 43.14 14.77 -32.96
N ILE A 96 42.34 13.95 -33.64
CA ILE A 96 40.94 13.67 -33.28
C ILE A 96 40.86 12.65 -32.12
N LEU A 97 41.87 11.80 -31.94
CA LEU A 97 41.96 10.83 -30.84
C LEU A 97 43.14 11.16 -29.90
N ASN A 98 42.85 11.81 -28.77
CA ASN A 98 43.83 11.99 -27.67
C ASN A 98 43.76 10.81 -26.70
N ILE A 99 44.50 9.74 -26.98
CA ILE A 99 44.73 8.67 -26.00
C ILE A 99 45.90 9.11 -25.12
N ARG A 100 45.65 9.43 -23.85
CA ARG A 100 46.71 9.63 -22.84
C ARG A 100 47.54 8.34 -22.75
N PRO A 101 48.85 8.36 -23.07
CA PRO A 101 49.68 7.15 -23.06
C PRO A 101 49.96 6.59 -21.65
N ASP A 102 49.55 7.30 -20.60
CA ASP A 102 50.00 7.04 -19.23
C ASP A 102 49.20 5.96 -18.48
N LEU A 103 48.19 5.35 -19.11
CA LEU A 103 47.30 4.36 -18.45
C LEU A 103 47.60 2.89 -18.78
N TYR A 104 48.61 2.56 -19.58
CA TYR A 104 49.00 1.16 -19.85
C TYR A 104 50.52 0.98 -19.99
N PRO A 105 51.27 0.70 -18.91
CA PRO A 105 52.73 0.66 -18.96
C PRO A 105 53.33 -0.68 -19.44
N ASN A 106 52.54 -1.61 -19.99
CA ASN A 106 53.07 -2.92 -20.41
C ASN A 106 52.55 -3.33 -21.79
N PHE A 107 53.11 -2.71 -22.83
CA PHE A 107 53.17 -3.31 -24.16
C PHE A 107 54.62 -3.27 -24.64
N SER A 108 55.30 -4.41 -24.52
CA SER A 108 56.59 -4.65 -25.15
C SER A 108 56.33 -5.35 -26.49
N PRO A 109 56.83 -4.84 -27.63
CA PRO A 109 56.59 -5.46 -28.92
C PRO A 109 57.76 -6.40 -29.25
N ASP A 110 57.67 -7.65 -28.81
CA ASP A 110 58.53 -8.72 -29.35
C ASP A 110 57.74 -10.03 -29.34
N PHE A 111 57.37 -10.50 -30.53
CA PHE A 111 57.63 -11.84 -31.10
C PHE A 111 56.65 -12.15 -32.25
N PRO A 112 57.07 -12.96 -33.25
CA PRO A 112 56.55 -12.95 -34.61
C PRO A 112 55.52 -14.05 -34.90
N GLY A 113 54.73 -13.82 -35.95
CA GLY A 113 54.21 -14.83 -36.89
C GLY A 113 53.60 -16.11 -36.32
N GLY A 114 52.27 -16.13 -36.21
CA GLY A 114 51.51 -17.36 -36.01
C GLY A 114 50.09 -17.24 -36.56
N THR A 115 49.82 -17.92 -37.68
CA THR A 115 48.48 -18.17 -38.21
C THR A 115 47.68 -19.05 -37.24
N TYR A 116 46.48 -18.62 -36.83
CA TYR A 116 45.55 -19.48 -36.11
C TYR A 116 44.17 -19.47 -36.79
N ALA A 117 43.70 -20.68 -37.09
CA ALA A 117 42.39 -21.02 -37.63
C ALA A 117 41.27 -20.75 -36.60
N PRO A 118 40.00 -20.58 -37.03
CA PRO A 118 38.90 -20.31 -36.13
C PRO A 118 38.53 -21.57 -35.34
N PHE A 119 38.52 -21.45 -34.00
CA PHE A 119 38.00 -22.49 -33.12
C PHE A 119 36.47 -22.48 -33.14
N THR A 120 35.92 -23.64 -33.47
CA THR A 120 34.53 -24.02 -33.40
C THR A 120 34.10 -24.16 -31.93
N ALA A 121 32.93 -23.60 -31.59
CA ALA A 121 32.26 -23.85 -30.33
C ALA A 121 31.29 -25.03 -30.47
N ALA A 122 31.41 -26.03 -29.60
CA ALA A 122 30.46 -27.12 -29.43
C ALA A 122 30.48 -27.62 -27.96
N PRO A 123 29.38 -28.23 -27.46
CA PRO A 123 28.80 -27.86 -26.17
C PRO A 123 28.70 -29.01 -25.14
N GLY A 124 28.27 -28.67 -23.91
CA GLY A 124 27.46 -29.55 -23.06
C GLY A 124 28.06 -29.97 -21.70
N GLY A 125 27.20 -30.08 -20.68
CA GLY A 125 27.45 -30.87 -19.48
C GLY A 125 26.99 -30.20 -18.18
N GLY A 126 25.89 -30.68 -17.60
CA GLY A 126 25.32 -30.16 -16.35
C GLY A 126 25.63 -30.97 -15.08
N GLY A 127 25.00 -30.55 -13.97
CA GLY A 127 24.72 -31.37 -12.78
C GLY A 127 25.69 -31.23 -11.59
N GLY A 128 25.15 -30.83 -10.42
CA GLY A 128 25.79 -31.00 -9.11
C GLY A 128 25.26 -30.02 -8.04
N GLY A 129 24.60 -30.54 -7.00
CA GLY A 129 23.93 -29.78 -5.92
C GLY A 129 24.84 -29.11 -4.86
N PRO A 130 24.25 -28.52 -3.80
CA PRO A 130 24.96 -27.65 -2.87
C PRO A 130 25.62 -28.43 -1.74
N GLY A 131 26.90 -28.15 -1.48
CA GLY A 131 27.65 -28.59 -0.30
C GLY A 131 27.94 -27.41 0.61
N GLU A 132 27.58 -27.56 1.89
CA GLU A 132 27.92 -26.68 3.00
C GLU A 132 29.44 -26.51 3.14
N ALA A 133 29.90 -25.31 3.49
CA ALA A 133 31.19 -25.13 4.15
C ALA A 133 31.14 -23.95 5.13
N SER A 134 31.56 -24.28 6.32
CA SER A 134 31.53 -23.56 7.58
C SER A 134 32.74 -22.63 7.78
N SER A 135 32.57 -21.78 8.79
CA SER A 135 33.49 -20.88 9.47
C SER A 135 34.97 -21.30 9.60
N SER A 136 35.87 -20.32 9.43
CA SER A 136 37.01 -19.98 10.31
C SER A 136 37.59 -18.65 9.78
N GLY A 137 37.92 -17.59 10.53
CA GLY A 137 38.30 -17.43 11.93
C GLY A 137 39.82 -17.26 12.03
N SER A 138 40.36 -16.02 11.88
CA SER A 138 41.53 -15.53 12.66
C SER A 138 41.89 -14.06 12.38
N SER A 139 41.56 -13.21 13.37
CA SER A 139 42.38 -12.18 14.01
C SER A 139 43.79 -11.84 13.45
N TYR A 140 44.02 -10.55 13.20
CA TYR A 140 45.29 -9.85 13.48
C TYR A 140 45.05 -8.37 13.84
N GLU A 141 45.30 -8.03 15.11
CA GLU A 141 45.47 -6.67 15.62
C GLU A 141 46.82 -6.09 15.17
N GLY A 142 46.85 -4.78 14.86
CA GLY A 142 48.07 -4.09 14.42
C GLY A 142 48.03 -2.57 14.55
N SER A 143 47.97 -2.09 15.79
CA SER A 143 48.41 -0.77 16.32
C SER A 143 48.78 0.36 15.34
N VAL A 144 47.97 1.43 15.41
CA VAL A 144 48.21 2.75 14.81
C VAL A 144 49.35 3.48 15.54
N LYS A 145 50.41 3.85 14.82
CA LYS A 145 51.39 4.87 15.25
C LYS A 145 51.32 6.08 14.32
N ARG A 146 50.69 7.16 14.78
CA ARG A 146 50.74 8.50 14.15
C ARG A 146 52.17 9.03 14.19
N ARG A 147 52.83 9.16 13.03
CA ARG A 147 53.98 10.05 12.85
C ARG A 147 53.48 11.36 12.24
N ARG A 148 53.55 12.44 13.02
CA ARG A 148 53.51 13.82 12.49
C ARG A 148 54.74 14.01 11.59
N ARG A 149 54.55 14.35 10.32
CA ARG A 149 55.58 14.97 9.49
C ARG A 149 55.23 16.44 9.28
N ALA A 150 56.27 17.24 9.36
CA ALA A 150 56.28 18.68 9.33
C ALA A 150 55.91 19.22 7.95
N ALA A 151 55.36 20.44 7.95
CA ALA A 151 55.16 21.28 6.79
C ALA A 151 56.50 21.63 6.12
N GLY A 152 56.52 21.61 4.79
CA GLY A 152 57.64 22.02 3.96
C GLY A 152 57.74 21.17 2.70
N ASP A 153 57.50 21.80 1.56
CA ASP A 153 57.83 21.38 0.19
C ASP A 153 56.79 20.51 -0.55
N ASP A 154 55.72 21.17 -1.02
CA ASP A 154 54.86 20.70 -2.10
C ASP A 154 55.04 21.63 -3.33
N PRO A 155 55.59 21.17 -4.46
CA PRO A 155 56.00 22.02 -5.58
C PRO A 155 54.85 22.51 -6.48
N PHE A 156 53.59 22.36 -6.06
CA PHE A 156 52.40 22.74 -6.84
C PHE A 156 51.49 23.79 -6.18
N ALA A 157 51.93 24.42 -5.08
CA ALA A 157 51.20 25.52 -4.47
C ALA A 157 51.40 26.83 -5.28
N GLY A 158 50.61 27.04 -6.34
CA GLY A 158 50.61 28.31 -7.07
C GLY A 158 49.96 28.37 -8.46
N MET A 159 49.16 27.37 -8.88
CA MET A 159 48.44 27.45 -10.16
C MET A 159 46.94 27.70 -9.92
N ASP A 160 46.53 28.90 -10.29
CA ASP A 160 45.14 29.36 -10.38
C ASP A 160 44.38 28.45 -11.37
N PRO A 161 43.24 27.83 -11.00
CA PRO A 161 42.54 26.89 -11.87
C PRO A 161 41.80 27.55 -13.06
N ASP A 162 41.80 28.89 -13.17
CA ASP A 162 40.96 29.65 -14.10
C ASP A 162 41.64 30.20 -15.37
N THR A 163 42.87 29.79 -15.71
CA THR A 163 43.54 30.26 -16.94
C THR A 163 43.96 29.15 -17.90
N GLY A 164 43.03 28.25 -18.23
CA GLY A 164 43.13 27.34 -19.38
C GLY A 164 42.17 27.75 -20.52
N PRO A 165 42.44 27.42 -21.79
CA PRO A 165 41.60 27.80 -22.92
C PRO A 165 40.39 26.86 -23.04
N TYR A 166 39.68 26.66 -21.95
CA TYR A 166 38.40 25.96 -21.96
C TYR A 166 37.34 27.04 -21.80
N LYS A 167 36.88 27.58 -22.94
CA LYS A 167 35.58 28.25 -22.96
C LYS A 167 34.56 27.27 -22.39
N GLU A 168 33.81 27.72 -21.39
CA GLU A 168 32.54 27.12 -21.00
C GLU A 168 31.75 26.82 -22.28
N PHE A 169 31.50 25.54 -22.55
CA PHE A 169 30.45 25.15 -23.47
C PHE A 169 29.14 25.47 -22.76
N GLU A 170 28.57 26.64 -23.07
CA GLU A 170 27.22 26.98 -22.67
C GLU A 170 26.28 25.87 -23.14
N ASP A 171 25.55 25.32 -22.18
CA ASP A 171 24.61 24.22 -22.28
C ASP A 171 23.36 24.68 -23.04
N ASN A 172 23.47 24.97 -24.36
CA ASN A 172 22.29 25.44 -25.14
C ASN A 172 22.39 25.47 -26.68
N GLN A 173 23.18 24.61 -27.33
CA GLN A 173 23.12 24.54 -28.81
C GLN A 173 23.44 23.14 -29.35
N ILE A 174 22.49 22.22 -29.21
CA ILE A 174 22.37 21.12 -30.18
C ILE A 174 21.44 21.65 -31.28
N PRO A 175 21.87 21.73 -32.55
CA PRO A 175 21.07 22.28 -33.64
C PRO A 175 19.71 21.57 -33.79
N GLU A 176 18.64 22.34 -34.04
CA GLU A 176 17.28 21.83 -34.27
C GLU A 176 17.14 21.07 -35.61
N SER A 177 18.12 21.18 -36.51
CA SER A 177 18.20 20.37 -37.74
C SER A 177 19.65 20.16 -38.17
N ALA A 178 19.93 19.07 -38.90
CA ALA A 178 21.22 18.86 -39.58
C ALA A 178 21.44 19.86 -40.74
N GLU A 179 20.38 20.57 -41.16
CA GLU A 179 20.38 21.51 -42.27
C GLU A 179 20.99 22.87 -41.89
N ASP A 180 20.78 23.33 -40.65
CA ASP A 180 21.30 24.63 -40.18
C ASP A 180 22.82 24.64 -39.95
N TYR A 181 23.46 23.47 -39.82
CA TYR A 181 24.90 23.39 -39.56
C TYR A 181 25.75 23.27 -40.84
N PHE A 182 25.15 23.01 -42.01
CA PHE A 182 25.91 22.57 -43.19
C PHE A 182 25.65 23.33 -44.50
N TYR A 183 25.09 24.54 -44.44
CA TYR A 183 24.89 25.38 -45.64
C TYR A 183 25.92 26.50 -45.86
N SER A 184 27.08 26.49 -45.18
CA SER A 184 28.05 27.59 -45.37
C SER A 184 29.54 27.26 -45.55
N ASP A 185 30.02 26.00 -45.43
CA ASP A 185 31.49 25.79 -45.52
C ASP A 185 32.00 24.48 -46.12
N TYR A 186 31.15 23.56 -46.57
CA TYR A 186 31.61 22.34 -47.24
C TYR A 186 30.90 22.19 -48.59
N GLY A 187 31.68 22.24 -49.67
CA GLY A 187 31.20 21.88 -51.01
C GLY A 187 30.60 20.48 -51.00
N GLU A 188 29.58 20.27 -51.86
CA GLU A 188 28.76 19.07 -52.02
C GLU A 188 29.40 17.79 -51.46
N LEU A 189 29.08 17.47 -50.20
CA LEU A 189 29.40 16.18 -49.62
C LEU A 189 28.65 15.09 -50.41
N PRO A 190 29.25 13.91 -50.66
CA PRO A 190 28.56 12.82 -51.33
C PRO A 190 27.24 12.50 -50.64
N GLU A 191 26.19 12.24 -51.42
CA GLU A 191 24.82 12.02 -50.93
C GLU A 191 24.75 10.95 -49.82
N ALA A 192 25.55 9.89 -49.94
CA ALA A 192 25.67 8.83 -48.94
C ALA A 192 26.22 9.30 -47.57
N TYR A 193 27.09 10.31 -47.55
CA TYR A 193 27.64 10.87 -46.31
C TYR A 193 26.62 11.77 -45.60
N MET A 194 25.85 12.54 -46.37
CA MET A 194 24.74 13.33 -45.84
C MET A 194 23.66 12.42 -45.24
N GLU A 195 23.31 11.34 -45.91
CA GLU A 195 22.35 10.35 -45.38
C GLU A 195 22.83 9.74 -44.06
N ALA A 196 24.10 9.34 -43.97
CA ALA A 196 24.69 8.81 -42.74
C ALA A 196 24.70 9.83 -41.59
N LEU A 197 24.99 11.10 -41.87
CA LEU A 197 24.93 12.17 -40.87
C LEU A 197 23.50 12.44 -40.40
N VAL A 198 22.52 12.48 -41.30
CA VAL A 198 21.10 12.62 -40.92
C VAL A 198 20.67 11.47 -40.01
N GLN A 199 21.04 10.23 -40.32
CA GLN A 199 20.75 9.06 -39.47
C GLN A 199 21.42 9.17 -38.09
N LEU A 200 22.67 9.62 -38.01
CA LEU A 200 23.38 9.83 -36.76
C LEU A 200 22.69 10.89 -35.88
N PHE A 201 22.40 12.08 -36.44
CA PHE A 201 21.76 13.16 -35.69
C PHE A 201 20.33 12.79 -35.27
N THR A 202 19.60 12.05 -36.10
CA THR A 202 18.27 11.53 -35.73
C THR A 202 18.38 10.56 -34.55
N SER A 203 19.38 9.68 -34.56
CA SER A 203 19.62 8.72 -33.47
C SER A 203 20.03 9.43 -32.18
N LEU A 204 20.91 10.43 -32.26
CA LEU A 204 21.34 11.23 -31.09
C LEU A 204 20.19 12.03 -30.48
N ARG A 205 19.32 12.61 -31.33
CA ARG A 205 18.12 13.31 -30.85
C ARG A 205 17.16 12.34 -30.16
N ALA A 206 16.90 11.18 -30.76
CA ALA A 206 16.06 10.15 -30.14
C ALA A 206 16.61 9.72 -28.77
N LEU A 207 17.92 9.46 -28.66
CA LEU A 207 18.56 9.11 -27.39
C LEU A 207 18.47 10.25 -26.36
N LYS A 208 18.65 11.51 -26.78
CA LYS A 208 18.48 12.68 -25.90
C LYS A 208 17.04 12.76 -25.39
N GLU A 209 16.06 12.61 -26.27
CA GLU A 209 14.64 12.62 -25.91
C GLU A 209 14.29 11.47 -24.95
N GLU A 210 14.85 10.28 -25.17
CA GLU A 210 14.70 9.14 -24.26
C GLU A 210 15.31 9.42 -22.88
N MET A 211 16.50 10.02 -22.82
CA MET A 211 17.12 10.42 -21.55
C MET A 211 16.32 11.49 -20.81
N GLU A 212 15.83 12.50 -21.53
CA GLU A 212 14.97 13.53 -20.95
C GLU A 212 13.65 12.94 -20.44
N GLN A 213 13.08 11.96 -21.13
CA GLN A 213 11.89 11.25 -20.68
C GLN A 213 12.11 10.40 -19.43
N MET A 214 13.31 9.84 -19.25
CA MET A 214 13.69 9.15 -18.00
C MET A 214 13.86 10.12 -16.84
N LYS A 215 14.35 11.33 -17.12
CA LYS A 215 14.59 12.36 -16.11
C LYS A 215 13.31 13.08 -15.70
N ASN A 216 12.44 13.37 -16.67
CA ASN A 216 11.21 14.13 -16.52
C ASN A 216 10.04 13.30 -17.11
N PRO A 217 9.54 12.31 -16.36
CA PRO A 217 8.46 11.46 -16.86
C PRO A 217 7.17 12.25 -17.01
N ILE A 218 6.48 12.04 -18.13
CA ILE A 218 5.25 12.79 -18.48
C ILE A 218 3.97 12.18 -17.85
N GLY A 219 4.07 11.05 -17.14
CA GLY A 219 2.92 10.40 -16.51
C GLY A 219 1.98 9.68 -17.49
N SER A 220 2.53 9.11 -18.57
CA SER A 220 1.77 8.29 -19.53
C SER A 220 1.97 6.80 -19.26
N ILE A 221 1.11 5.92 -19.78
CA ILE A 221 1.29 4.46 -19.62
C ILE A 221 2.66 3.94 -20.10
N LYS A 222 3.27 4.60 -21.10
CA LYS A 222 4.60 4.22 -21.62
C LYS A 222 5.75 4.84 -20.82
N ASN A 223 5.48 5.97 -20.18
CA ASN A 223 6.45 6.71 -19.37
C ASN A 223 5.75 7.22 -18.09
N PRO A 224 5.47 6.30 -17.14
CA PRO A 224 4.80 6.64 -15.89
C PRO A 224 5.75 7.41 -14.99
N ALA A 225 5.22 8.36 -14.21
CA ALA A 225 5.99 8.99 -13.15
C ALA A 225 6.07 8.07 -11.92
N ARG A 226 6.93 8.34 -10.95
CA ARG A 226 6.97 7.52 -9.72
C ARG A 226 5.76 7.77 -8.81
N THR A 227 5.40 9.04 -8.62
CA THR A 227 4.18 9.48 -7.92
C THR A 227 3.63 10.73 -8.61
N CYS A 228 2.41 11.14 -8.28
CA CYS A 228 1.88 12.43 -8.75
C CYS A 228 2.69 13.62 -8.23
N LYS A 229 3.35 13.47 -7.07
CA LYS A 229 4.22 14.49 -6.50
C LYS A 229 5.49 14.67 -7.31
N ASP A 230 6.11 13.57 -7.73
CA ASP A 230 7.27 13.59 -8.63
C ASP A 230 6.90 14.21 -9.99
N LEU A 231 5.70 13.90 -10.48
CA LEU A 231 5.16 14.49 -11.72
C LEU A 231 4.95 16.00 -11.57
N TYR A 232 4.32 16.45 -10.48
CA TYR A 232 4.10 17.86 -10.16
C TYR A 232 5.42 18.63 -10.04
N LEU A 233 6.42 18.05 -9.37
CA LEU A 233 7.74 18.69 -9.22
C LEU A 233 8.47 18.83 -10.56
N SER A 234 8.28 17.89 -11.47
CA SER A 234 8.86 17.90 -12.82
C SER A 234 8.10 18.84 -13.77
N HIS A 235 6.78 18.89 -13.64
CA HIS A 235 5.87 19.60 -14.56
C HIS A 235 4.80 20.38 -13.77
N LYS A 236 5.17 21.57 -13.31
CA LYS A 236 4.28 22.43 -12.50
C LYS A 236 3.08 23.02 -13.26
N ASP A 237 3.15 22.99 -14.58
CA ASP A 237 2.14 23.49 -15.50
C ASP A 237 1.08 22.45 -15.87
N PHE A 238 1.26 21.19 -15.44
CA PHE A 238 0.30 20.14 -15.74
C PHE A 238 -1.02 20.36 -14.98
N PRO A 239 -2.17 20.12 -15.63
CA PRO A 239 -3.47 20.25 -14.98
C PRO A 239 -3.79 19.05 -14.08
N ASP A 240 -4.78 19.23 -13.19
CA ASP A 240 -5.38 18.12 -12.47
C ASP A 240 -5.99 17.11 -13.46
N GLY A 241 -5.77 15.82 -13.23
CA GLY A 241 -6.24 14.81 -14.18
C GLY A 241 -5.79 13.39 -13.88
N HIS A 242 -6.12 12.48 -14.79
CA HIS A 242 -5.69 11.09 -14.72
C HIS A 242 -4.31 10.93 -15.37
N TYR A 243 -3.40 10.31 -14.64
CA TYR A 243 -2.03 10.02 -15.07
C TYR A 243 -1.63 8.61 -14.64
N TRP A 244 -0.53 8.12 -15.21
CA TRP A 244 0.05 6.83 -14.88
C TRP A 244 1.26 7.02 -13.97
N VAL A 245 1.25 6.31 -12.85
CA VAL A 245 2.35 6.29 -11.88
C VAL A 245 2.84 4.87 -11.61
N ASP A 246 4.12 4.72 -11.31
CA ASP A 246 4.76 3.44 -11.01
C ASP A 246 5.61 3.52 -9.71
N PRO A 247 4.98 3.46 -8.53
CA PRO A 247 5.65 3.65 -7.24
C PRO A 247 6.76 2.63 -6.95
N ASN A 248 6.55 1.35 -7.31
CA ASN A 248 7.54 0.27 -7.13
C ASN A 248 8.66 0.28 -8.19
N GLN A 249 8.47 1.04 -9.28
CA GLN A 249 9.35 1.09 -10.45
C GLN A 249 9.57 -0.28 -11.11
N GLY A 250 10.48 -0.31 -12.08
CA GLY A 250 10.90 -1.54 -12.76
C GLY A 250 10.09 -1.76 -14.03
N CYS A 251 9.16 -2.71 -14.01
CA CYS A 251 8.37 -3.03 -15.19
C CYS A 251 7.20 -2.04 -15.31
N THR A 252 7.18 -1.18 -16.32
CA THR A 252 6.10 -0.19 -16.47
C THR A 252 4.71 -0.78 -16.79
N LYS A 253 4.59 -2.11 -16.93
CA LYS A 253 3.32 -2.78 -17.25
C LYS A 253 2.37 -2.91 -16.04
N ASP A 254 2.90 -2.85 -14.82
CA ASP A 254 2.09 -2.80 -13.58
C ASP A 254 1.93 -1.40 -13.03
N ALA A 255 2.18 -0.38 -13.86
CA ALA A 255 1.87 1.00 -13.57
C ALA A 255 0.37 1.17 -13.27
N LEU A 256 0.08 2.15 -12.41
CA LEU A 256 -1.22 2.44 -11.87
C LEU A 256 -1.78 3.73 -12.48
N GLU A 257 -3.01 3.67 -13.00
CA GLU A 257 -3.76 4.86 -13.35
C GLU A 257 -4.34 5.51 -12.08
N VAL A 258 -3.99 6.76 -11.83
CA VAL A 258 -4.37 7.53 -10.64
C VAL A 258 -4.88 8.91 -11.06
N PHE A 259 -5.64 9.54 -10.17
CA PHE A 259 -5.93 10.96 -10.30
C PHE A 259 -4.84 11.77 -9.58
N CYS A 260 -4.12 12.60 -10.31
CA CYS A 260 -3.15 13.53 -9.75
C CYS A 260 -3.81 14.89 -9.53
N ASN A 261 -3.80 15.33 -8.27
CA ASN A 261 -4.24 16.67 -7.90
C ASN A 261 -3.01 17.59 -7.86
N MET A 262 -2.69 18.18 -9.01
CA MET A 262 -1.60 19.14 -9.20
C MET A 262 -1.85 20.44 -8.42
N THR A 263 -3.10 20.83 -8.24
CA THR A 263 -3.50 21.97 -7.39
C THR A 263 -3.18 21.71 -5.90
N ALA A 264 -3.15 20.45 -5.48
CA ALA A 264 -2.78 20.02 -4.12
C ALA A 264 -1.35 19.46 -4.03
N GLU A 265 -0.39 20.11 -4.69
CA GLU A 265 1.05 19.75 -4.66
C GLU A 265 1.36 18.33 -5.16
N GLY A 266 0.54 17.79 -6.07
CA GLY A 266 0.74 16.48 -6.66
C GLY A 266 0.25 15.32 -5.78
N GLU A 267 -0.86 15.50 -5.08
CA GLU A 267 -1.47 14.43 -4.29
C GLU A 267 -1.93 13.28 -5.22
N THR A 268 -1.58 12.05 -4.86
CA THR A 268 -1.89 10.82 -5.62
C THR A 268 -3.18 10.20 -5.09
N CYS A 269 -4.26 10.29 -5.87
CA CYS A 269 -5.59 9.84 -5.48
C CYS A 269 -6.04 8.58 -6.23
N ILE A 270 -6.49 7.58 -5.48
CA ILE A 270 -6.95 6.29 -5.99
C ILE A 270 -8.42 6.10 -5.62
N TYR A 271 -9.26 5.90 -6.64
CA TYR A 271 -10.68 5.68 -6.44
C TYR A 271 -10.99 4.22 -6.09
N PRO A 272 -11.99 3.95 -5.22
CA PRO A 272 -12.50 2.61 -5.01
C PRO A 272 -13.20 2.08 -6.27
N ASP A 273 -13.23 0.75 -6.42
CA ASP A 273 -13.88 0.08 -7.56
C ASP A 273 -15.37 0.42 -7.63
N GLN A 274 -16.01 0.50 -6.46
CA GLN A 274 -17.37 0.97 -6.29
C GLN A 274 -17.38 2.23 -5.42
N GLN A 275 -17.72 3.37 -6.05
CA GLN A 275 -17.74 4.67 -5.38
C GLN A 275 -18.94 4.86 -4.44
N GLY A 276 -19.93 3.97 -4.44
CA GLY A 276 -21.09 4.07 -3.56
C GLY A 276 -22.25 3.15 -3.90
N ASP A 277 -23.28 3.20 -3.04
CA ASP A 277 -24.60 2.58 -3.28
C ASP A 277 -25.70 3.55 -2.86
N ASP A 278 -26.82 3.49 -3.57
CA ASP A 278 -27.99 4.33 -3.35
C ASP A 278 -28.69 4.00 -2.02
N LEU A 279 -29.56 4.92 -1.57
CA LEU A 279 -30.39 4.74 -0.38
C LEU A 279 -31.27 3.49 -0.45
N ARG A 280 -30.94 2.45 0.33
CA ARG A 280 -31.68 1.19 0.45
C ARG A 280 -32.07 0.90 1.89
N GLY A 281 -33.08 0.04 2.07
CA GLY A 281 -33.55 -0.37 3.39
C GLY A 281 -33.01 -1.75 3.77
N TYR A 282 -32.24 -1.83 4.85
CA TYR A 282 -31.55 -3.06 5.29
C TYR A 282 -32.26 -3.74 6.48
N ARG A 283 -33.54 -4.08 6.31
CA ARG A 283 -34.41 -4.54 7.42
C ARG A 283 -34.05 -5.91 8.00
N LYS A 284 -33.36 -6.75 7.24
CA LYS A 284 -32.96 -8.10 7.68
C LYS A 284 -31.58 -8.11 8.35
N SER A 285 -30.88 -6.99 8.29
CA SER A 285 -29.51 -6.86 8.77
C SER A 285 -29.50 -6.38 10.23
N LYS A 286 -28.41 -6.66 10.93
CA LYS A 286 -28.25 -6.31 12.34
C LYS A 286 -27.61 -4.92 12.46
N PRO A 287 -28.21 -3.96 13.19
CA PRO A 287 -27.54 -2.70 13.47
C PRO A 287 -26.17 -2.88 14.13
N GLY A 288 -25.18 -2.11 13.68
CA GLY A 288 -23.79 -2.20 14.11
C GLY A 288 -22.99 -3.35 13.49
N SER A 289 -23.57 -4.19 12.63
CA SER A 289 -22.76 -5.11 11.81
C SER A 289 -22.06 -4.34 10.69
N TRP A 290 -20.87 -4.80 10.31
CA TRP A 290 -20.15 -4.28 9.15
C TRP A 290 -20.98 -4.40 7.86
N PHE A 291 -20.81 -3.46 6.93
CA PHE A 291 -21.61 -3.43 5.71
C PHE A 291 -21.32 -4.63 4.82
N SER A 292 -20.09 -5.15 4.82
CA SER A 292 -19.72 -6.41 4.15
C SER A 292 -20.50 -7.64 4.63
N GLU A 293 -20.91 -7.68 5.90
CA GLU A 293 -21.76 -8.75 6.45
C GLU A 293 -23.22 -8.59 6.00
N THR A 294 -23.65 -7.34 5.80
CA THR A 294 -25.00 -6.98 5.38
C THR A 294 -25.22 -7.19 3.88
N LYS A 295 -24.20 -6.89 3.08
CA LYS A 295 -24.19 -6.99 1.62
C LYS A 295 -22.86 -7.59 1.20
N SER A 296 -22.89 -8.56 0.30
CA SER A 296 -21.72 -9.30 -0.19
C SER A 296 -20.67 -8.48 -0.98
N SER A 297 -20.63 -7.15 -0.85
CA SER A 297 -19.69 -6.29 -1.58
C SER A 297 -19.07 -5.26 -0.65
N PRO A 298 -17.86 -5.54 -0.11
CA PRO A 298 -17.06 -4.56 0.64
C PRO A 298 -16.56 -3.42 -0.26
N LEU A 299 -16.01 -2.36 0.34
CA LEU A 299 -15.28 -1.34 -0.42
C LEU A 299 -13.94 -1.92 -0.86
N THR A 300 -13.72 -2.05 -2.17
CA THR A 300 -12.52 -2.64 -2.75
C THR A 300 -11.72 -1.64 -3.58
N TYR A 301 -10.41 -1.88 -3.67
CA TYR A 301 -9.44 -1.10 -4.46
C TYR A 301 -8.63 -2.07 -5.33
N SER A 302 -9.31 -2.82 -6.19
CA SER A 302 -8.69 -3.84 -7.03
C SER A 302 -7.77 -3.28 -8.11
N SER A 303 -7.91 -1.98 -8.42
CA SER A 303 -7.03 -1.24 -9.33
C SER A 303 -5.58 -1.18 -8.85
N ILE A 304 -5.33 -1.29 -7.54
CA ILE A 304 -3.98 -1.21 -6.96
C ILE A 304 -3.55 -2.52 -6.31
N SER A 305 -2.34 -2.99 -6.64
CA SER A 305 -1.75 -4.15 -5.98
C SER A 305 -1.25 -3.79 -4.57
N THR A 306 -1.16 -4.79 -3.70
CA THR A 306 -0.59 -4.60 -2.34
C THR A 306 0.84 -4.08 -2.38
N VAL A 307 1.62 -4.48 -3.39
CA VAL A 307 3.00 -4.02 -3.61
C VAL A 307 2.99 -2.52 -3.94
N GLN A 308 2.22 -2.10 -4.95
CA GLN A 308 2.15 -0.70 -5.34
C GLN A 308 1.65 0.19 -4.19
N LEU A 309 0.64 -0.25 -3.46
CA LEU A 309 0.13 0.48 -2.28
C LEU A 309 1.18 0.59 -1.17
N THR A 310 2.00 -0.45 -0.96
CA THR A 310 3.08 -0.41 0.04
C THR A 310 4.13 0.63 -0.34
N PHE A 311 4.54 0.69 -1.61
CA PHE A 311 5.48 1.72 -2.07
C PHE A 311 4.88 3.11 -2.01
N LEU A 312 3.61 3.28 -2.39
CA LEU A 312 2.94 4.57 -2.30
C LEU A 312 2.89 5.08 -0.85
N ARG A 313 2.61 4.19 0.12
CA ARG A 313 2.72 4.50 1.55
C ARG A 313 4.14 4.90 1.94
N LEU A 314 5.19 4.21 1.47
CA LEU A 314 6.57 4.57 1.80
C LEU A 314 7.01 5.93 1.23
N LEU A 315 6.39 6.36 0.12
CA LEU A 315 6.72 7.60 -0.57
C LEU A 315 5.87 8.80 -0.10
N SER A 316 4.96 8.58 0.85
CA SER A 316 4.03 9.59 1.32
C SER A 316 4.26 9.91 2.79
N THR A 317 3.78 11.07 3.22
CA THR A 317 3.88 11.56 4.59
C THR A 317 2.54 11.50 5.33
N HIS A 318 1.46 11.71 4.58
CA HIS A 318 0.09 11.64 5.08
C HIS A 318 -0.83 11.03 4.03
N ALA A 319 -1.96 10.52 4.50
CA ALA A 319 -3.04 10.01 3.66
C ALA A 319 -4.36 10.61 4.11
N THR A 320 -5.21 10.92 3.13
CA THR A 320 -6.51 11.52 3.34
C THR A 320 -7.59 10.73 2.63
N GLN A 321 -8.80 10.69 3.21
CA GLN A 321 -9.96 10.10 2.55
C GLN A 321 -11.27 10.68 3.07
N ASN A 322 -12.18 10.97 2.15
CA ASN A 322 -13.56 11.34 2.45
C ASN A 322 -14.49 10.12 2.36
N PHE A 323 -15.43 10.01 3.29
CA PHE A 323 -16.51 9.04 3.27
C PHE A 323 -17.84 9.74 3.53
N THR A 324 -18.80 9.56 2.64
CA THR A 324 -20.13 10.15 2.74
C THR A 324 -21.17 9.08 3.07
N TYR A 325 -21.86 9.25 4.18
CA TYR A 325 -23.03 8.45 4.53
C TYR A 325 -24.29 9.12 4.02
N LEU A 326 -25.04 8.42 3.17
CA LEU A 326 -26.33 8.89 2.68
C LEU A 326 -27.42 8.38 3.62
N CYS A 327 -28.28 9.27 4.10
CA CYS A 327 -29.31 8.91 5.05
C CYS A 327 -30.71 9.31 4.59
N SER A 328 -31.70 8.54 5.03
CA SER A 328 -33.12 8.88 4.96
C SER A 328 -33.81 8.35 6.20
N ARG A 329 -34.19 9.26 7.11
CA ARG A 329 -34.71 8.92 8.45
C ARG A 329 -33.76 8.10 9.32
N SER A 330 -32.46 8.25 9.09
CA SER A 330 -31.39 7.54 9.78
C SER A 330 -30.33 8.54 10.24
N VAL A 331 -29.82 8.39 11.46
CA VAL A 331 -28.71 9.20 11.99
C VAL A 331 -27.38 8.72 11.39
N GLY A 332 -26.54 9.68 10.98
CA GLY A 332 -25.19 9.43 10.49
C GLY A 332 -24.11 9.70 11.54
N TRP A 333 -24.26 10.77 12.34
CA TRP A 333 -23.28 11.16 13.35
C TRP A 333 -23.95 11.57 14.68
N TYR A 334 -24.42 12.82 14.79
CA TYR A 334 -25.06 13.32 16.01
C TYR A 334 -26.58 13.12 15.98
N ASP A 335 -27.20 12.47 16.98
CA ASP A 335 -28.67 12.42 17.07
C ASP A 335 -29.19 13.69 17.77
N LYS A 336 -29.85 14.58 17.03
CA LYS A 336 -30.40 15.83 17.60
C LYS A 336 -31.61 15.59 18.52
N GLU A 337 -32.38 14.53 18.30
CA GLU A 337 -33.58 14.25 19.10
C GLU A 337 -33.21 13.68 20.46
N GLU A 338 -32.22 12.80 20.51
CA GLU A 338 -31.78 12.13 21.75
C GLU A 338 -30.55 12.80 22.39
N GLY A 339 -29.83 13.65 21.65
CA GLY A 339 -28.75 14.49 22.16
C GLY A 339 -27.41 13.79 22.36
N HIS A 340 -27.16 12.65 21.69
CA HIS A 340 -25.95 11.84 21.85
C HIS A 340 -25.43 11.27 20.51
N PHE A 341 -24.28 10.59 20.57
CA PHE A 341 -23.57 10.02 19.42
C PHE A 341 -23.62 8.48 19.36
N ASP A 342 -24.41 7.82 20.21
CA ASP A 342 -24.46 6.35 20.27
C ASP A 342 -24.88 5.67 18.96
N LYS A 343 -25.49 6.43 18.04
CA LYS A 343 -25.91 5.99 16.71
C LYS A 343 -24.98 6.43 15.58
N ALA A 344 -23.86 7.09 15.91
CA ALA A 344 -22.87 7.51 14.94
C ALA A 344 -22.32 6.30 14.19
N ILE A 345 -22.11 6.44 12.88
CA ILE A 345 -21.48 5.37 12.10
C ILE A 345 -20.01 5.19 12.51
N LYS A 346 -19.50 4.00 12.25
CA LYS A 346 -18.07 3.70 12.33
C LYS A 346 -17.51 3.36 10.96
N LEU A 347 -16.24 3.68 10.74
CA LEU A 347 -15.49 3.29 9.54
C LEU A 347 -14.37 2.33 9.95
N GLN A 348 -14.04 1.40 9.06
CA GLN A 348 -12.93 0.48 9.25
C GLN A 348 -11.81 0.79 8.26
N GLY A 349 -10.61 0.97 8.79
CA GLY A 349 -9.39 1.16 8.00
C GLY A 349 -8.81 -0.15 7.46
N ALA A 350 -7.86 -0.04 6.53
CA ALA A 350 -7.19 -1.18 5.91
C ALA A 350 -6.37 -2.05 6.89
N ASN A 351 -6.00 -1.52 8.05
CA ASN A 351 -5.34 -2.24 9.13
C ASN A 351 -6.31 -2.66 10.25
N GLU A 352 -7.62 -2.69 9.97
CA GLU A 352 -8.70 -3.02 10.91
C GLU A 352 -8.94 -2.00 12.04
N ASP A 353 -8.25 -0.85 12.02
CA ASP A 353 -8.52 0.24 12.95
C ASP A 353 -9.95 0.78 12.77
N GLU A 354 -10.63 1.07 13.88
CA GLU A 354 -11.98 1.65 13.89
C GLU A 354 -11.94 3.17 14.07
N PHE A 355 -12.48 3.89 13.09
CA PHE A 355 -12.74 5.32 13.17
C PHE A 355 -14.17 5.57 13.62
N GLY A 356 -14.36 6.38 14.66
CA GLY A 356 -15.69 6.68 15.18
C GLY A 356 -15.66 7.67 16.34
N TYR A 357 -16.83 8.16 16.71
CA TYR A 357 -16.96 9.09 17.83
C TYR A 357 -16.46 8.46 19.13
N GLY A 358 -15.65 9.21 19.90
CA GLY A 358 -15.12 8.76 21.18
C GLY A 358 -14.06 7.66 21.09
N THR A 359 -13.57 7.31 19.89
CA THR A 359 -12.37 6.49 19.72
C THR A 359 -11.11 7.36 19.66
N LEU A 360 -9.93 6.75 19.74
CA LEU A 360 -8.66 7.47 19.53
C LEU A 360 -8.49 7.97 18.08
N LEU A 361 -9.32 7.49 17.16
CA LEU A 361 -9.28 7.75 15.73
C LEU A 361 -10.59 8.39 15.28
N GLU A 362 -10.95 9.51 15.90
CA GLU A 362 -12.19 10.22 15.55
C GLU A 362 -12.03 10.98 14.22
N PRO A 363 -12.88 10.71 13.20
CA PRO A 363 -12.84 11.43 11.93
C PRO A 363 -13.34 12.87 12.08
N THR A 364 -12.88 13.76 11.21
CA THR A 364 -13.39 15.13 11.13
C THR A 364 -14.73 15.14 10.39
N VAL A 365 -15.76 15.75 10.96
CA VAL A 365 -17.07 15.87 10.31
C VAL A 365 -17.10 17.14 9.47
N LEU A 366 -17.14 17.01 8.15
CA LEU A 366 -17.24 18.14 7.22
C LEU A 366 -18.68 18.63 7.08
N LEU A 367 -19.65 17.71 7.12
CA LEU A 367 -21.07 17.98 6.97
C LEU A 367 -21.88 16.95 7.76
N ASP A 368 -22.93 17.38 8.46
CA ASP A 368 -23.90 16.49 9.12
C ASP A 368 -25.33 17.03 8.96
N GLU A 369 -25.99 16.56 7.91
CA GLU A 369 -27.42 16.77 7.68
C GLU A 369 -28.28 15.65 8.28
N CYS A 370 -27.68 14.48 8.53
CA CYS A 370 -28.35 13.30 9.05
C CYS A 370 -28.69 13.39 10.54
N LYS A 371 -28.20 14.42 11.22
CA LYS A 371 -28.62 14.75 12.59
C LYS A 371 -30.11 14.98 12.78
N ASN A 372 -30.81 15.39 11.72
CA ASN A 372 -32.26 15.55 11.72
C ASN A 372 -32.89 14.36 11.00
N LYS A 373 -33.65 13.51 11.72
CA LYS A 373 -34.34 12.36 11.13
C LYS A 373 -35.35 12.70 10.01
N PRO A 374 -36.10 13.82 10.00
CA PRO A 374 -37.03 14.06 8.91
C PRO A 374 -36.29 14.49 7.64
N GLY A 375 -36.22 13.59 6.65
CA GLY A 375 -35.75 13.93 5.30
C GLY A 375 -34.72 12.96 4.76
N LYS A 376 -34.15 13.34 3.61
CA LYS A 376 -32.92 12.80 3.06
C LYS A 376 -31.81 13.81 3.33
N GLY A 377 -30.60 13.32 3.57
CA GLY A 377 -29.43 14.16 3.73
C GLY A 377 -28.16 13.32 3.63
N GLU A 378 -27.05 13.96 3.92
CA GLU A 378 -25.75 13.29 3.97
C GLU A 378 -24.90 13.71 5.18
N THR A 379 -24.02 12.81 5.59
CA THR A 379 -22.96 13.08 6.57
C THR A 379 -21.64 12.79 5.92
N VAL A 380 -20.76 13.79 5.85
CA VAL A 380 -19.45 13.69 5.22
C VAL A 380 -18.39 13.64 6.32
N LEU A 381 -17.69 12.51 6.39
CA LEU A 381 -16.59 12.26 7.31
C LEU A 381 -15.26 12.33 6.54
N PHE A 382 -14.27 12.96 7.15
CA PHE A 382 -12.93 13.11 6.61
C PHE A 382 -11.91 12.49 7.56
N VAL A 383 -11.11 11.57 7.04
CA VAL A 383 -10.00 10.94 7.73
C VAL A 383 -8.70 11.52 7.19
N ASN A 384 -7.86 12.05 8.07
CA ASN A 384 -6.49 12.47 7.76
C ASN A 384 -5.55 11.81 8.78
N THR A 385 -4.54 11.10 8.29
CA THR A 385 -3.63 10.34 9.14
C THR A 385 -2.20 10.33 8.61
N THR A 386 -1.23 10.36 9.52
CA THR A 386 0.18 10.09 9.24
C THR A 386 0.51 8.59 9.32
N LYS A 387 -0.41 7.76 9.84
CA LYS A 387 -0.29 6.30 9.86
C LYS A 387 -0.92 5.73 8.61
N LEU A 388 -0.14 5.68 7.53
CA LEU A 388 -0.61 5.35 6.18
C LEU A 388 -1.17 3.93 6.01
N GLN A 389 -0.89 3.02 6.95
CA GLN A 389 -1.48 1.68 6.97
C GLN A 389 -2.97 1.69 7.31
N GLN A 390 -3.48 2.78 7.91
CA GLN A 390 -4.88 2.90 8.30
C GLN A 390 -5.82 3.14 7.12
N LEU A 391 -5.33 3.74 6.03
CA LEU A 391 -6.11 3.98 4.82
C LEU A 391 -5.68 3.02 3.69
N PRO A 392 -6.58 2.65 2.77
CA PRO A 392 -7.95 3.17 2.60
C PRO A 392 -8.98 2.64 3.61
N ILE A 393 -10.16 3.28 3.64
CA ILE A 393 -11.37 2.77 4.30
C ILE A 393 -11.88 1.56 3.50
N ILE A 394 -12.09 0.44 4.20
CA ILE A 394 -12.49 -0.85 3.61
C ILE A 394 -13.93 -1.24 3.96
N ASP A 395 -14.48 -0.70 5.04
CA ASP A 395 -15.84 -1.00 5.49
C ASP A 395 -16.42 0.13 6.37
N PHE A 396 -17.72 0.06 6.65
CA PHE A 396 -18.42 0.91 7.59
C PHE A 396 -19.54 0.16 8.31
N ALA A 397 -19.91 0.63 9.49
CA ALA A 397 -21.03 0.09 10.27
C ALA A 397 -22.02 1.20 10.62
N ALA A 398 -23.29 0.97 10.29
CA ALA A 398 -24.39 1.88 10.63
C ALA A 398 -25.17 1.36 11.84
N TYR A 399 -25.67 2.27 12.69
CA TYR A 399 -26.35 1.89 13.94
C TYR A 399 -27.83 2.29 13.96
N ASP A 400 -28.25 3.36 13.27
CA ASP A 400 -29.66 3.77 13.22
C ASP A 400 -30.38 3.27 11.96
N PHE A 401 -30.70 1.97 11.92
CA PHE A 401 -31.54 1.41 10.88
C PHE A 401 -32.38 0.22 11.36
N GLY A 402 -33.33 -0.22 10.53
CA GLY A 402 -34.16 -1.42 10.75
C GLY A 402 -35.65 -1.14 10.61
N GLN A 403 -36.08 0.11 10.80
CA GLN A 403 -37.48 0.48 10.61
C GLN A 403 -37.89 0.51 9.13
N ARG A 404 -39.20 0.47 8.86
CA ARG A 404 -39.72 0.39 7.48
C ARG A 404 -39.36 1.60 6.62
N SER A 405 -39.28 2.77 7.22
CA SER A 405 -39.05 4.06 6.57
C SER A 405 -37.57 4.46 6.52
N GLN A 406 -36.70 3.72 7.23
CA GLN A 406 -35.27 3.97 7.32
C GLN A 406 -34.54 3.41 6.10
N ARG A 407 -33.66 4.23 5.55
CA ARG A 407 -32.78 3.84 4.46
C ARG A 407 -31.43 4.52 4.63
N PHE A 408 -30.38 3.84 4.20
CA PHE A 408 -29.06 4.41 4.10
C PHE A 408 -28.36 3.94 2.83
N GLY A 409 -27.30 4.65 2.47
CA GLY A 409 -26.37 4.36 1.39
C GLY A 409 -25.04 5.00 1.71
N TYR A 410 -24.10 4.97 0.77
CA TYR A 410 -22.79 5.57 0.99
C TYR A 410 -22.18 6.05 -0.32
N LYS A 411 -21.23 6.98 -0.22
CA LYS A 411 -20.27 7.31 -1.26
C LYS A 411 -18.87 7.35 -0.67
N ALA A 412 -17.94 6.58 -1.22
CA ALA A 412 -16.55 6.57 -0.82
C ALA A 412 -15.74 7.44 -1.78
N GLY A 413 -15.07 8.45 -1.25
CA GLY A 413 -14.11 9.26 -2.00
C GLY A 413 -12.81 8.49 -2.27
N PRO A 414 -11.93 9.03 -3.13
CA PRO A 414 -10.63 8.45 -3.34
C PRO A 414 -9.80 8.48 -2.05
N VAL A 415 -8.93 7.49 -1.89
CA VAL A 415 -7.83 7.58 -0.92
C VAL A 415 -6.70 8.35 -1.59
N CYS A 416 -6.22 9.39 -0.92
CA CYS A 416 -5.24 10.31 -1.46
C CYS A 416 -3.97 10.32 -0.61
N PHE A 417 -2.81 10.38 -1.26
CA PHE A 417 -1.48 10.25 -0.66
C PHE A 417 -0.56 11.41 -1.10
N ASN A 418 0.15 12.04 -0.15
CA ASN A 418 1.03 13.19 -0.40
C ASN A 418 2.33 13.20 0.44
#